data_AF-A0A2D4Q2I1-F1
#
_entry.id   AF-A0A2D4Q2I1-F1
#
_cell.length_a   1.000
_cell.length_b   1.000
_cell.length_c   1.000
_cell.angle_alpha   90.00
_cell.angle_beta   90.00
_cell.angle_gamma   90.00
#
_symmetry.space_group_name_H-M   'P 1'
#
loop_
_entity.id
_entity.type
_entity.pdbx_description
1 polymer ?
#
loop_
_entity_poly.entity_id
_entity_poly.type
_entity_poly.pdbx_seq_one_letter_code
_entity_poly.pdbx_strand_id
1 'polypeptide(L)'
;IELHRLLSEAEVLDHSKSPCEDSFVPDTEGKTYVMYIKMEQEADFTTWTQLAKCLHIWDLDVRGNHKGLWRLFRKKNHFLVVGVPASPYSFKKPPSVTPIYMEPPAKDEAAGAEQT
;
A
#
# COMPACT_ATOMS: atom_id res chain seq x y z
N ILE A 1 16.54 2.02 -13.01
CA ILE A 1 16.84 0.63 -13.45
C ILE A 1 16.38 -0.37 -12.39
N GLU A 2 16.88 -0.31 -11.15
CA GLU A 2 16.56 -1.34 -10.13
C GLU A 2 15.06 -1.46 -9.79
N LEU A 3 14.33 -0.37 -9.60
CA LEU A 3 12.89 -0.43 -9.30
C LEU A 3 12.06 -1.09 -10.41
N HIS A 4 12.44 -0.87 -11.68
CA HIS A 4 11.78 -1.54 -12.80
C HIS A 4 12.06 -3.04 -12.82
N ARG A 5 13.27 -3.47 -12.42
CA ARG A 5 13.63 -4.89 -12.29
C ARG A 5 12.77 -5.55 -11.21
N LEU A 6 12.76 -4.96 -10.00
CA LEU A 6 11.95 -5.45 -8.87
C LEU A 6 10.46 -5.56 -9.22
N LEU A 7 9.87 -4.53 -9.83
CA LEU A 7 8.46 -4.54 -10.23
C LEU A 7 8.16 -5.54 -11.36
N SER A 8 9.16 -5.94 -12.15
CA SER A 8 8.96 -6.94 -13.21
C SER A 8 9.04 -8.36 -12.67
N GLU A 9 9.74 -8.57 -11.55
CA GLU A 9 9.82 -9.86 -10.85
C GLU A 9 8.74 -10.03 -9.78
N ALA A 10 8.11 -8.94 -9.36
CA ALA A 10 7.09 -8.94 -8.31
C ALA A 10 5.82 -9.66 -8.75
N GLU A 11 5.34 -10.59 -7.91
CA GLU A 11 4.05 -11.24 -8.08
C GLU A 11 2.93 -10.28 -7.64
N VAL A 12 1.93 -10.07 -8.50
CA VAL A 12 0.80 -9.19 -8.18
C VAL A 12 -0.15 -9.90 -7.21
N LEU A 13 -0.46 -9.24 -6.09
CA LEU A 13 -1.37 -9.78 -5.10
C LEU A 13 -2.83 -9.68 -5.55
N ASP A 14 -3.70 -10.48 -4.94
CA ASP A 14 -5.13 -10.50 -5.21
C ASP A 14 -5.83 -9.30 -4.56
N HIS A 15 -6.24 -8.32 -5.37
CA HIS A 15 -6.86 -7.07 -4.91
C HIS A 15 -8.35 -7.23 -4.53
N SER A 16 -8.91 -8.45 -4.62
CA SER A 16 -10.23 -8.75 -4.07
C SER A 16 -10.20 -9.00 -2.55
N LYS A 17 -9.01 -9.20 -1.97
CA LYS A 17 -8.81 -9.45 -0.54
C LYS A 17 -8.46 -8.17 0.21
N SER A 18 -8.84 -8.11 1.48
CA SER A 18 -8.48 -6.99 2.36
C SER A 18 -6.95 -6.96 2.59
N PRO A 19 -6.26 -5.84 2.33
CA PRO A 19 -4.81 -5.73 2.55
C PRO A 19 -4.40 -5.72 4.03
N CYS A 20 -5.36 -5.47 4.92
CA CYS A 20 -5.17 -5.42 6.36
C CYS A 20 -5.21 -6.80 7.01
N GLU A 21 -5.65 -7.83 6.29
CA GLU A 21 -5.59 -9.20 6.78
C GLU A 21 -4.21 -9.83 6.53
N ASP A 22 -3.83 -10.77 7.38
CA ASP A 22 -2.62 -11.58 7.16
C ASP A 22 -2.76 -12.53 5.97
N SER A 23 -3.99 -12.84 5.57
CA SER A 23 -4.32 -13.67 4.40
C SER A 23 -3.93 -13.00 3.06
N PHE A 24 -3.69 -11.68 3.08
CA PHE A 24 -3.37 -10.90 1.88
C PHE A 24 -2.02 -11.28 1.26
N VAL A 25 -1.03 -11.56 2.10
CA VAL A 25 0.30 -12.02 1.67
C VAL A 25 0.40 -13.54 1.90
N PRO A 26 0.69 -14.35 0.87
CA PRO A 26 0.87 -15.79 1.01
C PRO A 26 1.90 -16.15 2.09
N ASP A 27 1.71 -17.30 2.74
CA ASP A 27 2.65 -17.81 3.74
C ASP A 27 3.89 -18.41 3.06
N THR A 28 4.81 -17.52 2.67
CA THR A 28 6.05 -17.78 1.95
C THR A 28 7.13 -16.86 2.51
N GLU A 29 8.41 -17.10 2.18
CA GLU A 29 9.53 -16.21 2.56
C GLU A 29 10.43 -15.93 1.36
N GLY A 30 11.08 -14.76 1.32
CA GLY A 30 12.06 -14.39 0.29
C GLY A 30 11.48 -14.04 -1.08
N LYS A 31 10.15 -13.93 -1.20
CA LYS A 31 9.46 -13.51 -2.43
C LYS A 31 9.34 -11.99 -2.53
N THR A 32 9.02 -11.51 -3.74
CA THR A 32 8.68 -10.10 -3.99
C THR A 32 7.23 -10.02 -4.45
N TYR A 33 6.43 -9.24 -3.74
CA TYR A 33 5.02 -9.02 -4.04
C TYR A 33 4.76 -7.54 -4.33
N VAL A 34 3.75 -7.26 -5.14
CA VAL A 34 3.30 -5.89 -5.42
C VAL A 34 1.78 -5.74 -5.24
N MET A 35 1.39 -4.65 -4.61
CA MET A 35 0.03 -4.15 -4.49
C MET A 35 -0.08 -2.76 -5.11
N TYR A 36 -1.23 -2.47 -5.71
CA TYR A 36 -1.59 -1.20 -6.31
C TYR A 36 -2.71 -0.55 -5.50
N ILE A 37 -2.50 0.70 -5.10
CA ILE A 37 -3.47 1.50 -4.34
C ILE A 37 -3.90 2.71 -5.14
N LYS A 38 -5.10 3.22 -4.85
CA LYS A 38 -5.62 4.46 -5.44
C LYS A 38 -4.81 5.65 -4.90
N MET A 39 -4.30 6.44 -5.83
CA MET A 39 -3.55 7.68 -5.62
C MET A 39 -3.74 8.54 -6.88
N GLU A 40 -4.76 9.40 -6.86
CA GLU A 40 -5.19 10.18 -8.05
C GLU A 40 -4.17 11.26 -8.44
N GLN A 41 -3.50 11.83 -7.44
CA GLN A 41 -2.51 12.89 -7.61
C GLN A 41 -1.32 12.67 -6.67
N GLU A 42 -0.21 13.37 -6.89
CA GLU A 42 1.02 13.18 -6.11
C GLU A 42 0.84 13.39 -4.59
N ALA A 43 -0.14 14.19 -4.19
CA ALA A 43 -0.48 14.47 -2.79
C ALA A 43 -1.65 13.62 -2.23
N ASP A 44 -2.21 12.69 -3.01
CA ASP A 44 -3.31 11.83 -2.54
C ASP A 44 -2.76 10.62 -1.77
N PHE A 45 -2.67 10.77 -0.45
CA PHE A 45 -2.18 9.71 0.44
C PHE A 45 -3.28 9.03 1.24
N THR A 46 -4.55 9.24 0.87
CA THR A 46 -5.73 8.77 1.62
C THR A 46 -5.66 7.27 1.90
N THR A 47 -5.49 6.47 0.85
CA THR A 47 -5.39 5.02 0.96
C THR A 47 -4.12 4.58 1.71
N TRP A 48 -2.99 5.24 1.43
CA TRP A 48 -1.71 4.90 2.07
C TRP A 48 -1.76 5.09 3.59
N THR A 49 -2.33 6.20 4.07
CA THR A 49 -2.44 6.47 5.51
C THR A 49 -3.29 5.41 6.21
N GLN A 50 -4.41 4.98 5.62
CA GLN A 50 -5.23 3.91 6.20
C GLN A 50 -4.53 2.54 6.17
N LEU A 51 -3.81 2.26 5.09
CA LEU A 51 -3.00 1.06 4.99
C LEU A 51 -1.89 1.04 6.05
N ALA A 52 -1.18 2.15 6.25
CA ALA A 52 -0.13 2.28 7.25
C ALA A 52 -0.67 2.02 8.66
N LYS A 53 -1.85 2.57 8.98
CA LYS A 53 -2.56 2.33 10.23
C LYS A 53 -2.84 0.85 10.47
N CYS A 54 -3.42 0.14 9.50
CA CYS A 54 -3.76 -1.27 9.69
C CYS A 54 -2.55 -2.22 9.62
N LEU A 55 -1.46 -1.80 8.97
CA LEU A 55 -0.18 -2.51 9.02
C LEU A 55 0.61 -2.23 10.32
N HIS A 56 0.09 -1.38 11.21
CA HIS A 56 0.73 -0.96 12.45
C HIS A 56 2.13 -0.36 12.23
N ILE A 57 2.25 0.49 11.22
CA ILE A 57 3.45 1.28 10.92
C ILE A 57 3.14 2.79 11.01
N TRP A 58 4.15 3.65 10.81
CA TRP A 58 4.00 5.10 10.96
C TRP A 58 2.93 5.69 10.03
N ASP A 59 1.92 6.34 10.61
CA ASP A 59 0.75 6.91 9.92
C ASP A 59 0.42 8.38 10.29
N LEU A 60 1.20 9.03 11.16
CA LEU A 60 0.97 10.44 11.56
C LEU A 60 1.22 11.44 10.43
N ASP A 61 2.19 11.14 9.56
CA ASP A 61 2.51 11.88 8.35
C ASP A 61 3.08 10.91 7.30
N VAL A 62 3.09 11.33 6.03
CA VAL A 62 3.49 10.46 4.92
C VAL A 62 5.00 10.33 4.87
N ARG A 63 5.50 9.09 5.03
CA ARG A 63 6.93 8.76 4.99
C ARG A 63 7.21 7.54 4.13
N GLY A 64 8.47 7.37 3.75
CA GLY A 64 8.95 6.20 3.00
C GLY A 64 8.52 6.14 1.53
N ASN A 65 7.91 7.20 1.01
CA ASN A 65 7.48 7.28 -0.38
C ASN A 65 8.65 7.63 -1.30
N HIS A 66 8.69 7.03 -2.48
CA HIS A 66 9.56 7.41 -3.58
C HIS A 66 8.73 7.43 -4.86
N LYS A 67 8.30 8.61 -5.33
CA LYS A 67 7.47 8.77 -6.54
C LYS A 67 6.23 7.84 -6.53
N GLY A 68 5.50 7.83 -5.42
CA GLY A 68 4.31 6.97 -5.24
C GLY A 68 4.60 5.48 -5.08
N LEU A 69 5.84 5.10 -4.75
CA LEU A 69 6.21 3.73 -4.36
C LEU A 69 6.62 3.69 -2.88
N TRP A 70 6.14 2.68 -2.14
CA TRP A 70 6.65 2.31 -0.83
C TRP A 70 7.23 0.90 -0.85
N ARG A 71 8.28 0.70 -0.07
CA ARG A 71 9.00 -0.57 0.06
C ARG A 71 9.06 -0.96 1.52
N LEU A 72 8.52 -2.13 1.84
CA LEU A 72 8.52 -2.69 3.19
C LEU A 72 8.63 -4.21 3.12
N PHE A 73 8.54 -4.86 4.29
CA PHE A 73 8.54 -6.31 4.39
C PHE A 73 7.30 -6.78 5.15
N ARG A 74 6.66 -7.85 4.65
CA ARG A 74 5.62 -8.61 5.37
C ARG A 74 5.93 -10.10 5.23
N LYS A 75 5.89 -10.83 6.35
CA LYS A 75 6.25 -12.27 6.40
C LYS A 75 7.61 -12.57 5.72
N LYS A 76 8.61 -11.70 5.96
CA LYS A 76 9.95 -11.77 5.31
C LYS A 76 9.96 -11.74 3.78
N ASN A 77 8.85 -11.33 3.14
CA ASN A 77 8.78 -11.04 1.72
C ASN A 77 8.93 -9.54 1.49
N HIS A 78 9.57 -9.17 0.38
CA HIS A 78 9.63 -7.79 -0.06
C HIS A 78 8.25 -7.39 -0.61
N PHE A 79 7.65 -6.36 -0.01
CA PHE A 79 6.29 -5.92 -0.30
C PHE A 79 6.34 -4.50 -0.86
N LEU A 80 5.94 -4.38 -2.13
CA LEU A 80 5.93 -3.14 -2.89
C LEU A 80 4.50 -2.60 -2.94
N VAL A 81 4.33 -1.30 -2.67
CA VAL A 81 3.04 -0.61 -2.81
C VAL A 81 3.21 0.50 -3.84
N VAL A 82 2.37 0.50 -4.88
CA VAL A 82 2.39 1.49 -5.98
C VAL A 82 1.08 2.28 -5.99
N GLY A 83 1.16 3.61 -5.94
CA GLY A 83 0.01 4.50 -6.09
C GLY A 83 -0.37 4.75 -7.55
N VAL A 84 -1.63 4.53 -7.91
CA VAL A 84 -2.14 4.61 -9.29
C VAL A 84 -3.31 5.61 -9.37
N PRO A 85 -3.37 6.49 -10.40
CA PRO A 85 -2.44 6.62 -11.53
C PRO A 85 -1.18 7.48 -11.28
N ALA A 86 -1.07 8.19 -10.16
CA ALA A 86 -0.05 9.22 -9.99
C ALA A 86 1.40 8.73 -10.08
N SER A 87 1.70 7.49 -9.67
CA SER A 87 3.07 6.98 -9.75
C SER A 87 3.51 6.75 -11.20
N PRO A 88 4.75 7.10 -11.57
CA PRO A 88 5.32 6.68 -12.85
C PRO A 88 5.47 5.15 -12.97
N TYR A 89 5.24 4.38 -11.91
CA TYR A 89 5.24 2.91 -11.94
C TYR A 89 3.88 2.31 -12.28
N SER A 90 2.82 3.12 -12.41
CA SER A 90 1.45 2.68 -12.70
C SER A 90 1.32 1.83 -13.95
N PHE A 91 2.19 2.02 -14.95
CA PHE A 91 2.18 1.24 -16.20
C PHE A 91 2.46 -0.26 -16.00
N LYS A 92 3.00 -0.67 -14.84
CA LYS A 92 3.19 -2.08 -14.49
C LYS A 92 1.92 -2.75 -13.95
N LYS A 93 0.88 -1.97 -13.61
CA LYS A 93 -0.40 -2.51 -13.15
C LYS A 93 -1.11 -3.24 -14.29
N PRO A 94 -1.49 -4.51 -14.12
CA PRO A 94 -2.31 -5.20 -15.10
C PRO A 94 -3.68 -4.50 -15.32
N PRO A 95 -4.28 -4.60 -16.52
CA PRO A 95 -5.60 -4.02 -16.78
C PRO A 95 -6.71 -4.61 -15.90
N SER A 96 -6.61 -5.88 -15.53
CA SER A 96 -7.59 -6.60 -14.69
C SER A 96 -7.56 -6.22 -13.20
N VAL A 97 -6.53 -5.48 -12.77
CA VAL A 97 -6.34 -5.11 -11.36
C VAL A 97 -6.94 -3.73 -11.10
N THR A 98 -7.92 -3.68 -10.21
CA THR A 98 -8.48 -2.43 -9.67
C THR A 98 -7.63 -1.99 -8.47
N PRO A 99 -7.08 -0.76 -8.45
CA PRO A 99 -6.33 -0.27 -7.30
C PRO A 99 -7.19 -0.26 -6.03
N ILE A 100 -6.62 -0.70 -4.92
CA ILE A 100 -7.33 -0.70 -3.63
C ILE A 100 -7.57 0.73 -3.19
N TYR A 101 -8.78 1.02 -2.69
CA TYR A 101 -9.11 2.28 -2.04
C TYR A 101 -9.57 1.98 -0.61
N MET A 102 -9.12 2.80 0.34
CA MET A 102 -9.49 2.68 1.75
C MET A 102 -9.99 4.02 2.23
N GLU A 103 -11.21 4.04 2.76
CA GLU A 103 -11.82 5.25 3.29
C GLU A 103 -11.23 5.61 4.65
N PRO A 104 -11.00 6.90 4.94
CA PRO A 104 -10.67 7.34 6.28
C PRO A 104 -11.84 7.10 7.24
N PRO A 105 -11.59 6.78 8.52
CA PRO A 105 -12.65 6.67 9.50
C PRO A 105 -13.41 8.00 9.62
N ALA A 106 -14.72 7.92 9.87
CA ALA A 106 -15.54 9.10 10.13
C ALA A 106 -14.94 9.92 11.29
N LYS A 107 -15.01 11.26 11.18
CA LYS A 107 -14.33 12.21 12.08
C LYS A 107 -14.83 12.23 13.54
N ASP A 108 -15.70 11.31 13.95
CA ASP A 108 -16.37 11.37 15.26
C ASP A 108 -15.74 10.49 16.37
N GLU A 109 -14.60 9.84 16.15
CA GLU A 109 -13.93 9.01 17.18
C GLU A 109 -12.48 9.41 17.48
N ALA A 110 -12.04 10.62 17.11
CA ALA A 110 -10.72 11.15 17.47
C ALA A 110 -10.73 12.18 18.61
N ALA A 111 -11.90 12.48 19.19
CA ALA A 111 -12.10 13.51 20.22
C ALA A 111 -12.61 12.96 21.56
N GLY A 112 -12.17 11.76 21.96
CA GLY A 112 -12.72 11.08 23.14
C GLY A 112 -11.73 10.36 24.05
N ALA A 113 -10.43 10.60 23.94
CA ALA A 113 -9.44 9.99 24.84
C ALA A 113 -8.39 11.00 25.32
N GLU A 114 -8.84 12.11 25.88
CA GLU A 114 -8.07 12.84 26.88
C GLU A 114 -9.03 13.42 27.92
N GLN A 115 -8.73 13.17 29.21
CA GLN A 115 -9.38 13.64 30.45
C GLN A 115 -10.17 12.57 31.25
N THR A 116 -9.46 11.79 32.07
CA THR A 116 -9.60 11.81 33.55
C THR A 116 -8.41 11.15 34.23
#